data_AF-A0A961UVF9-F1
#
_entry.id   AF-A0A961UVF9-F1
#
_cell.length_a   1.000
_cell.length_b   1.000
_cell.length_c   1.000
_cell.angle_alpha   90.00
_cell.angle_beta   90.00
_cell.angle_gamma   90.00
#
_symmetry.space_group_name_H-M   'P 1'
#
loop_
_entity.id
_entity.type
_entity.pdbx_description
1 polymer ?
#
loop_
_entity_poly.entity_id
_entity_poly.type
_entity_poly.pdbx_seq_one_letter_code
_entity_poly.pdbx_strand_id
1 'polypeptide(L)' 'ERDLLTMLKQGFGSVHHVKPPASRKGSVELYLVALGFRGRGESPD' A
#
# COMPACT_ATOMS: atom_id res chain seq x y z
N GLU A 1 1.32 -11.49 2.14
CA GLU A 1 0.89 -10.38 1.26
C GLU A 1 -0.57 -9.96 1.51
N ARG A 2 -1.53 -10.89 1.50
CA ARG A 2 -2.96 -10.55 1.66
C ARG A 2 -3.26 -9.72 2.91
N ASP A 3 -2.70 -10.06 4.06
CA ASP A 3 -2.99 -9.35 5.31
C ASP A 3 -2.42 -7.92 5.34
N LEU A 4 -1.25 -7.73 4.72
CA LEU A 4 -0.67 -6.39 4.51
C LEU A 4 -1.59 -5.54 3.63
N LEU A 5 -2.07 -6.10 2.50
CA LEU A 5 -2.99 -5.39 1.61
C LEU A 5 -4.32 -5.07 2.30
N THR A 6 -4.83 -5.97 3.13
CA THR A 6 -6.03 -5.73 3.94
C THR A 6 -5.82 -4.56 4.90
N MET A 7 -4.71 -4.55 5.65
CA MET A 7 -4.36 -3.46 6.56
C MET A 7 -4.23 -2.12 5.83
N LEU A 8 -3.56 -2.09 4.69
CA LEU A 8 -3.41 -0.87 3.89
C LEU A 8 -4.76 -0.37 3.35
N LYS A 9 -5.63 -1.25 2.88
CA LYS A 9 -6.97 -0.85 2.38
C LYS A 9 -7.89 -0.30 3.48
N GLN A 10 -7.70 -0.72 4.73
CA GLN A 10 -8.41 -0.16 5.87
C GLN A 10 -7.91 1.26 6.19
N GLY A 11 -6.58 1.44 6.26
CA GLY A 11 -5.97 2.71 6.67
C GLY A 11 -5.85 3.78 5.60
N PHE A 12 -6.01 3.46 4.32
CA PHE A 12 -5.78 4.39 3.20
C PHE A 12 -6.96 4.45 2.24
N GLY A 13 -7.09 5.59 1.56
CA GLY A 13 -8.09 5.82 0.52
C GLY A 13 -7.88 4.94 -0.72
N SER A 14 -6.62 4.79 -1.15
CA SER A 14 -6.26 3.92 -2.28
C SER A 14 -4.92 3.24 -2.07
N VAL A 15 -4.75 2.08 -2.71
CA VAL A 15 -3.51 1.28 -2.69
C VAL A 15 -3.23 0.78 -4.11
N HIS A 16 -2.04 1.06 -4.64
CA HIS A 16 -1.63 0.73 -6.01
C HIS A 16 -0.37 -0.13 -6.03
N HIS A 17 -0.35 -1.12 -6.92
CA HIS A 17 0.87 -1.86 -7.25
C HIS A 17 1.57 -1.14 -8.41
N VAL A 18 2.82 -0.73 -8.21
CA VAL A 18 3.58 0.06 -9.18
C VAL A 18 4.88 -0.66 -9.51
N LYS A 19 5.15 -0.81 -10.81
CA LYS A 19 6.44 -1.30 -11.30
C LYS A 19 7.35 -0.11 -11.59
N PRO A 20 8.50 0.03 -10.91
CA PRO A 20 9.43 1.13 -11.18
C PRO A 20 9.92 1.11 -12.63
N PRO A 21 10.17 2.29 -13.23
CA PRO A 21 10.80 2.38 -14.55
C PRO A 21 12.17 1.68 -14.63
N ALA A 22 12.91 1.63 -13.52
CA ALA A 22 14.20 0.96 -13.44
C ALA A 22 14.12 -0.58 -13.32
N SER A 23 12.92 -1.14 -13.16
CA SER A 23 12.76 -2.59 -13.01
C SER A 23 13.11 -3.32 -14.30
N ARG A 24 13.98 -4.33 -14.18
CA ARG A 24 14.38 -5.18 -15.31
C ARG A 24 13.18 -5.96 -15.86
N LYS A 25 13.21 -6.25 -17.18
CA LYS A 25 12.22 -7.10 -17.84
C LYS A 25 12.25 -8.50 -17.19
N GLY A 26 11.12 -8.96 -16.67
CA GLY A 26 11.01 -10.21 -15.91
C GLY A 26 11.25 -10.12 -14.39
N SER A 27 11.66 -8.95 -13.86
CA SER A 27 11.72 -8.76 -12.39
C SER A 27 10.29 -8.73 -11.81
N VAL A 28 10.13 -9.37 -10.65
CA VAL A 28 8.89 -9.41 -9.85
C VAL A 28 8.79 -8.26 -8.84
N GLU A 29 9.79 -7.37 -8.78
CA GLU A 29 9.80 -6.25 -7.84
C GLU A 29 8.68 -5.26 -8.17
N LEU A 30 7.74 -5.14 -7.23
CA LEU A 30 6.57 -4.27 -7.26
C LEU A 30 6.52 -3.48 -5.96
N TYR A 31 6.22 -2.20 -6.08
CA TYR A 31 6.05 -1.29 -4.95
C TYR A 31 4.56 -1.16 -4.64
N LEU A 32 4.23 -1.01 -3.36
CA LEU A 32 2.91 -0.62 -2.92
C LEU A 32 2.90 0.87 -2.62
N VAL A 33 2.03 1.62 -3.29
CA VAL A 33 1.81 3.04 -3.03
C VAL A 33 0.43 3.19 -2.42
N ALA A 34 0.37 3.65 -1.16
CA ALA A 34 -0.87 3.87 -0.43
C ALA A 34 -1.09 5.38 -0.20
N LEU A 35 -2.26 5.89 -0.56
CA LEU A 35 -2.56 7.32 -0.57
C LEU A 35 -3.81 7.63 0.26
N GLY A 36 -3.88 8.85 0.81
CA GLY A 36 -5.01 9.30 1.61
C GLY A 36 -5.11 8.55 2.94
N PHE A 37 -4.06 8.62 3.75
CA PHE A 37 -4.03 8.02 5.08
C PHE A 37 -5.17 8.58 5.94
N ARG A 38 -5.99 7.69 6.50
CA ARG A 38 -7.19 8.02 7.27
C ARG A 38 -6.94 8.21 8.77
N GLY A 39 -5.70 7.99 9.23
CA GLY A 39 -5.39 7.91 10.66
C GLY A 39 -5.76 6.55 11.25
N ARG A 40 -5.10 6.17 12.35
CA ARG A 40 -5.71 5.21 13.28
C ARG A 40 -6.71 6.05 14.07
N GLY A 41 -8.00 5.71 14.04
CA GLY A 41 -8.97 6.40 14.88
C GLY A 41 -8.41 6.45 16.29
N GLU A 42 -8.08 7.66 16.77
CA GLU A 42 -7.75 7.86 18.17
C GLU A 42 -8.99 7.40 18.94
N SER A 43 -8.90 6.23 19.56
CA SER A 43 -9.64 6.02 20.79
C SER A 43 -8.95 6.95 21.80
N PRO A 44 -9.61 8.02 22.28
CA PRO A 44 -9.08 8.72 23.43
C PRO A 44 -9.16 7.72 24.61
N ASP A 45 -8.07 7.59 25.35
CA ASP A 45 -8.06 6.93 26.66
C ASP A 45 -9.13 7.52 27.59
#